data_AF-A0A1W6N113-F1
#
_entry.id   AF-A0A1W6N113-F1
#
_cell.length_a   1.000
_cell.length_b   1.000
_cell.length_c   1.000
_cell.angle_alpha   90.00
_cell.angle_beta   90.00
_cell.angle_gamma   90.00
#
_symmetry.space_group_name_H-M   'P 1'
#
loop_
_entity.id
_entity.type
_entity.pdbx_description
1 polymer ?
#
loop_
_entity_poly.entity_id
_entity_poly.type
_entity_poly.pdbx_seq_one_letter_code
_entity_poly.pdbx_strand_id
1 'polypeptide(L)'
;MRDYFESQGGLAHVVKLFEERGFINKVRSWISTGPNLPLNSVEALQLVGWPGILDMARKADFSVENLRERLAKLLPAAIDSATPNGKL
;
A
#
# COMPACT_ATOMS: atom_id res chain seq x y z
N MET A 1 -7.65 8.05 9.84
CA MET A 1 -6.86 7.42 8.74
C MET A 1 -6.11 6.16 9.18
N ARG A 2 -5.84 5.98 10.50
CA ARG A 2 -5.38 4.70 11.08
C ARG A 2 -6.47 3.62 11.10
N ASP A 3 -7.71 4.02 11.33
CA ASP A 3 -8.83 3.09 11.61
C ASP A 3 -9.27 2.23 10.41
N TYR A 4 -8.93 2.64 9.18
CA TYR A 4 -9.26 1.86 7.98
C TYR A 4 -8.41 0.57 7.88
N PHE A 5 -7.15 0.62 8.34
CA PHE A 5 -6.22 -0.50 8.27
C PHE A 5 -6.43 -1.51 9.41
N GLU A 6 -6.88 -1.06 10.60
CA GLU A 6 -7.20 -1.97 11.71
C GLU A 6 -8.47 -2.79 11.44
N SER A 7 -9.50 -2.19 10.81
CA SER A 7 -10.78 -2.88 10.55
C SER A 7 -10.75 -3.95 9.45
N GLN A 8 -9.67 -4.03 8.67
CA GLN A 8 -9.51 -4.96 7.54
C GLN A 8 -8.50 -6.08 7.80
N GLY A 9 -7.96 -6.21 9.02
CA GLY A 9 -6.99 -7.26 9.38
C GLY A 9 -5.53 -6.81 9.47
N GLY A 10 -5.29 -5.50 9.65
CA GLY A 10 -3.97 -4.95 9.96
C GLY A 10 -2.95 -5.04 8.82
N LEU A 11 -1.69 -4.74 9.15
CA LEU A 11 -0.57 -4.77 8.21
C LEU A 11 -0.40 -6.15 7.55
N ALA A 12 -0.68 -7.24 8.28
CA ALA A 12 -0.64 -8.60 7.74
C ALA A 12 -1.64 -8.82 6.59
N HIS A 13 -2.85 -8.27 6.69
CA HIS A 13 -3.82 -8.35 5.59
C HIS A 13 -3.37 -7.56 4.37
N VAL A 14 -2.77 -6.38 4.59
CA VAL A 14 -2.16 -5.60 3.51
C VAL A 14 -1.10 -6.44 2.82
N VAL A 15 -0.14 -7.01 3.57
CA VAL A 15 0.90 -7.86 2.98
C VAL A 15 0.35 -9.01 2.16
N LYS A 16 -0.65 -9.73 2.69
CA LYS A 16 -1.32 -10.82 1.98
C LYS A 16 -1.94 -10.36 0.66
N LEU A 17 -2.63 -9.21 0.64
CA LEU A 17 -3.20 -8.64 -0.58
C LEU A 17 -2.13 -8.33 -1.63
N PHE A 18 -0.98 -7.81 -1.21
CA PHE A 18 0.15 -7.56 -2.11
C PHE A 18 0.71 -8.86 -2.70
N GLU A 19 0.86 -9.90 -1.87
CA GLU A 19 1.35 -11.19 -2.33
C GLU A 19 0.38 -11.82 -3.33
N GLU A 20 -0.93 -11.80 -3.05
CA GLU A 20 -1.99 -12.34 -3.92
C GLU A 20 -2.09 -11.60 -5.27
N ARG A 21 -1.75 -10.31 -5.30
CA ARG A 21 -1.76 -9.51 -6.54
C ARG A 21 -0.43 -9.52 -7.31
N GLY A 22 0.52 -10.38 -6.91
CA GLY A 22 1.79 -10.55 -7.62
C GLY A 22 2.88 -9.53 -7.25
N PHE A 23 2.69 -8.77 -6.17
CA PHE A 23 3.65 -7.76 -5.69
C PHE A 23 4.54 -8.26 -4.53
N ILE A 24 4.72 -9.59 -4.42
CA ILE A 24 5.48 -10.26 -3.35
C ILE A 24 6.85 -9.60 -3.13
N ASN A 25 7.62 -9.40 -4.21
CA ASN A 25 8.98 -8.85 -4.11
C ASN A 25 8.98 -7.40 -3.57
N LYS A 26 7.97 -6.60 -3.93
CA LYS A 26 7.87 -5.21 -3.47
C LYS A 26 7.50 -5.15 -2.00
N VAL A 27 6.44 -5.84 -1.61
CA VAL A 27 5.99 -5.79 -0.21
C VAL A 27 7.03 -6.37 0.74
N ARG A 28 7.74 -7.43 0.33
CA ARG A 28 8.87 -7.97 1.11
C ARG A 28 10.03 -7.00 1.20
N SER A 29 10.33 -6.24 0.15
CA SER A 29 11.37 -5.20 0.22
C SER A 29 11.03 -4.13 1.26
N TRP A 30 9.75 -3.79 1.41
CA TRP A 30 9.29 -2.79 2.38
C TRP A 30 9.21 -3.32 3.80
N ILE A 31 8.96 -4.62 3.96
CA ILE A 31 9.04 -5.24 5.27
C ILE A 31 10.50 -5.36 5.70
N SER A 32 11.42 -5.62 4.76
CA SER A 32 12.84 -5.86 5.05
C SER A 32 13.58 -4.62 5.55
N THR A 33 14.77 -4.81 6.12
CA THR A 33 15.68 -3.69 6.47
C THR A 33 16.50 -3.17 5.28
N GLY A 34 16.22 -3.65 4.07
CA GLY A 34 16.89 -3.25 2.83
C GLY A 34 16.22 -2.05 2.16
N PRO A 35 16.67 -1.64 0.96
CA PRO A 35 16.04 -0.56 0.22
C PRO A 35 14.64 -0.94 -0.28
N ASN A 36 13.70 -0.02 -0.11
CA ASN A 36 12.32 -0.17 -0.59
C ASN A 36 12.27 -0.13 -2.12
N LEU A 37 11.70 -1.17 -2.74
CA LEU A 37 11.44 -1.14 -4.19
C LEU A 37 10.38 -0.08 -4.50
N PRO A 38 10.56 0.71 -5.57
CA PRO A 38 9.59 1.74 -5.93
C PRO A 38 8.27 1.10 -6.36
N LEU A 39 7.14 1.71 -5.97
CA LEU A 39 5.82 1.45 -6.53
C LEU A 39 5.48 2.59 -7.50
N ASN A 40 4.99 2.27 -8.70
CA ASN A 40 4.50 3.29 -9.61
C ASN A 40 2.97 3.44 -9.50
N SER A 41 2.42 4.50 -10.11
CA SER A 41 1.00 4.83 -10.01
C SER A 41 0.08 3.85 -10.74
N VAL A 42 0.56 3.13 -11.74
CA VAL A 42 -0.20 2.07 -12.43
C VAL A 42 -0.30 0.84 -11.52
N GLU A 43 0.82 0.45 -10.91
CA GLU A 43 0.88 -0.64 -9.94
C GLU A 43 0.04 -0.35 -8.70
N ALA A 44 0.03 0.89 -8.22
CA ALA A 44 -0.83 1.32 -7.11
C ALA A 44 -2.33 1.14 -7.44
N LEU A 45 -2.73 1.44 -8.67
CA LEU A 45 -4.10 1.18 -9.13
C LEU A 45 -4.39 -0.32 -9.23
N GLN A 46 -3.46 -1.12 -9.76
CA GLN A 46 -3.60 -2.58 -9.83
C GLN A 46 -3.74 -3.22 -8.44
N LEU A 47 -2.99 -2.70 -7.47
CA LEU A 47 -3.00 -3.14 -6.09
C LEU A 47 -4.31 -2.86 -5.36
N VAL A 48 -4.87 -1.66 -5.51
CA VAL A 48 -6.12 -1.29 -4.82
C VAL A 48 -7.33 -1.76 -5.62
N GLY A 49 -7.23 -1.73 -6.95
CA GLY A 49 -8.32 -1.95 -7.88
C GLY A 49 -9.20 -0.70 -8.04
N TRP A 50 -9.95 -0.67 -9.14
CA TRP A 50 -10.82 0.45 -9.49
C TRP A 50 -11.89 0.78 -8.42
N PRO A 51 -12.65 -0.20 -7.89
CA PRO A 51 -13.66 0.10 -6.88
C PRO A 51 -13.07 0.71 -5.61
N GLY A 52 -11.93 0.17 -5.15
CA GLY A 52 -11.27 0.63 -3.93
C GLY A 52 -10.68 2.04 -4.07
N ILE A 53 -10.02 2.32 -5.20
CA ILE A 53 -9.39 3.63 -5.38
C ILE A 53 -10.42 4.74 -5.56
N LEU A 54 -11.58 4.45 -6.16
CA LEU A 54 -12.69 5.40 -6.29
C LEU A 54 -13.28 5.75 -4.93
N ASP A 55 -13.45 4.74 -4.06
CA ASP A 55 -13.98 4.97 -2.72
C ASP A 55 -12.99 5.78 -1.86
N MET A 56 -11.70 5.44 -1.91
CA MET A 56 -10.65 6.21 -1.24
C MET A 56 -10.54 7.65 -1.76
N ALA A 57 -10.60 7.84 -3.08
CA ALA A 57 -10.53 9.15 -3.71
C ALA A 57 -11.70 10.04 -3.25
N ARG A 58 -12.92 9.49 -3.21
CA ARG A 58 -14.11 10.18 -2.70
C ARG A 58 -13.98 10.57 -1.23
N LYS A 59 -13.48 9.67 -0.38
CA LYS A 59 -13.30 9.92 1.06
C LYS A 59 -12.19 10.92 1.37
N ALA A 60 -11.15 10.95 0.55
CA ALA A 60 -10.01 11.84 0.71
C ALA A 60 -10.16 13.19 -0.03
N ASP A 61 -11.29 13.41 -0.71
CA ASP A 61 -11.53 14.57 -1.60
C ASP A 61 -10.40 14.78 -2.62
N PHE A 62 -9.91 13.67 -3.19
CA PHE A 62 -8.84 13.66 -4.19
C PHE A 62 -9.33 13.11 -5.53
N SER A 63 -8.67 13.52 -6.62
CA SER A 63 -8.79 12.79 -7.88
C SER A 63 -8.11 11.42 -7.75
N VAL A 64 -8.61 10.43 -8.51
CA VAL A 64 -7.99 9.10 -8.57
C VAL A 64 -6.53 9.19 -9.01
N GLU A 65 -6.23 10.12 -9.92
CA GLU A 65 -4.89 10.39 -10.42
C GLU A 65 -3.94 10.90 -9.33
N ASN A 66 -4.38 11.86 -8.52
CA ASN A 66 -3.60 12.33 -7.38
C ASN A 66 -3.43 11.23 -6.33
N LEU A 67 -4.48 10.42 -6.11
CA LEU A 67 -4.44 9.36 -5.13
C LEU A 67 -3.46 8.25 -5.53
N ARG A 68 -3.48 7.78 -6.79
CA ARG A 68 -2.56 6.74 -7.27
C ARG A 68 -1.09 7.18 -7.15
N GLU A 69 -0.79 8.45 -7.42
CA GLU A 69 0.56 8.98 -7.26
C GLU A 69 0.99 9.07 -5.80
N ARG A 70 0.10 9.51 -4.92
CA ARG A 70 0.38 9.58 -3.49
C ARG A 70 0.57 8.18 -2.91
N LEU A 71 -0.25 7.21 -3.29
CA LEU A 71 -0.08 5.81 -2.87
C LEU A 71 1.26 5.26 -3.34
N ALA A 72 1.62 5.46 -4.61
CA ALA A 72 2.92 5.06 -5.16
C ALA A 72 4.13 5.60 -4.34
N LYS A 73 4.04 6.86 -3.88
CA LYS A 73 5.12 7.53 -3.14
C LYS A 73 5.14 7.17 -1.65
N LEU A 74 3.97 7.06 -1.01
CA LEU A 74 3.86 6.98 0.45
C LEU A 74 3.77 5.55 0.97
N LEU A 75 3.17 4.64 0.21
CA LEU A 75 2.87 3.28 0.67
C LEU A 75 4.13 2.46 0.99
N PRO A 76 5.22 2.51 0.20
CA PRO A 76 6.46 1.82 0.54
C PRO A 76 7.01 2.25 1.91
N ALA A 77 7.14 3.56 2.13
CA ALA A 77 7.68 4.12 3.37
C ALA A 77 6.76 3.90 4.58
N ALA A 78 5.44 3.89 4.36
CA ALA A 78 4.46 3.65 5.41
C ALA A 78 4.52 2.21 5.93
N ILE A 79 4.71 1.22 5.04
CA ILE A 79 4.85 -0.19 5.43
C ILE A 79 6.17 -0.40 6.16
N ASP A 80 7.27 0.13 5.62
CA ASP A 80 8.62 0.08 6.24
C ASP A 80 8.63 0.69 7.65
N SER A 81 8.05 1.88 7.82
CA SER A 81 7.92 2.52 9.15
C SER A 81 7.02 1.73 10.11
N ALA A 82 6.10 0.91 9.59
CA ALA A 82 5.21 0.08 10.40
C ALA A 82 5.79 -1.30 10.72
N THR A 83 6.89 -1.71 10.07
CA THR A 83 7.63 -2.97 10.34
C THR A 83 9.03 -2.72 10.91
N PRO A 84 9.16 -2.05 12.07
CA PRO A 84 10.47 -1.87 12.68
C PRO A 84 11.09 -3.24 12.97
N ASN A 85 12.32 -3.46 12.49
CA ASN A 85 13.09 -4.70 12.58
C ASN A 85 12.82 -5.78 11.52
N GLY A 86 12.15 -5.47 10.42
CA GLY A 86 12.03 -6.49 9.37
C GLY A 86 10.82 -7.42 9.51
N LYS A 87 9.87 -7.09 10.39
CA LYS A 87 8.86 -8.03 10.92
C LYS A 87 7.47 -7.39 11.01
N LEU A 88 6.46 -8.23 10.80
CA LEU A 88 5.04 -7.93 11.02
C LEU A 88 4.63 -8.14 12.47
#